data_AF-A0A9N8VTT9-F1
#
_entry.id   AF-A0A9N8VTT9-F1
#
_cell.length_a   1.000
_cell.length_b   1.000
_cell.length_c   1.000
_cell.angle_alpha   90.00
_cell.angle_beta   90.00
_cell.angle_gamma   90.00
#
_symmetry.space_group_name_H-M   'P 1'
#
loop_
_entity.id
_entity.type
_entity.pdbx_description
1 polymer ?
#
loop_
_entity_poly.entity_id
_entity_poly.type
_entity_poly.pdbx_seq_one_letter_code
_entity_poly.pdbx_strand_id
1 'polypeptide(L)'
;MAENKSKQMDNAEYEKELNWPEIQITLTNTANKKDLEKGTKARIEAVQQYIRYLINGYQPTKTSEIVQQGLSWKQCQKGVYVDGHEHPDVIIYKKNFLKELESLEWLMSTFESNNLESRKDPELLFKEKLHILVTHNESIFYAYDAPKFQWVENGKQQFQKKGQGKGYHVSHFLTEMIEQLQLTPEEQKQYLHLPKTVREDLVSGTSNEEWWNIEKLVKQVKEKLIPLFEATHPECIMVACFNNTTSHNKYAEDALRANVMNLKSGGSYKIRDIIFNGQPQTMTLPDSRPKEIKMVLEEHKLWKK
;
A
#
# COMPACT_ATOMS: atom_id res chain seq x y z
N MET A 1 32.96 -36.62 8.02
CA MET A 1 33.02 -35.43 8.89
C MET A 1 33.95 -34.43 8.22
N ALA A 2 33.39 -33.47 7.48
CA ALA A 2 34.14 -32.36 6.91
C ALA A 2 33.53 -31.09 7.50
N GLU A 3 34.26 -30.47 8.41
CA GLU A 3 33.88 -29.23 9.08
C GLU A 3 33.77 -28.11 8.06
N ASN A 4 32.54 -27.67 7.79
CA ASN A 4 32.27 -26.51 6.97
C ASN A 4 32.53 -25.26 7.81
N LYS A 5 33.80 -24.83 7.91
CA LYS A 5 34.17 -23.53 8.48
C LYS A 5 33.66 -22.44 7.55
N SER A 6 32.43 -22.00 7.79
CA SER A 6 31.98 -20.66 7.44
C SER A 6 32.96 -19.67 8.08
N LYS A 7 33.90 -19.13 7.28
CA LYS A 7 34.60 -17.91 7.65
C LYS A 7 33.53 -16.81 7.76
N GLN A 8 33.02 -16.60 8.98
CA GLN A 8 32.63 -15.25 9.37
C GLN A 8 33.92 -14.44 9.28
N MET A 9 34.10 -13.73 8.16
CA MET A 9 35.10 -12.68 8.11
C MET A 9 34.70 -11.65 9.16
N ASP A 10 35.62 -11.38 10.07
CA ASP A 10 35.46 -10.40 11.14
C ASP A 10 35.31 -9.01 10.51
N ASN A 11 34.34 -8.21 10.96
CA ASN A 11 34.12 -6.85 10.44
C ASN A 11 35.40 -5.98 10.58
N ALA A 12 36.28 -6.34 11.51
CA ALA A 12 37.59 -5.73 11.71
C ALA A 12 38.55 -5.87 10.50
N GLU A 13 38.34 -6.87 9.63
CA GLU A 13 39.18 -7.11 8.45
C GLU A 13 38.82 -6.15 7.30
N TYR A 14 37.53 -5.81 7.13
CA TYR A 14 37.06 -4.80 6.17
C TYR A 14 37.43 -3.36 6.56
N GLU A 15 37.45 -3.05 7.86
CA GLU A 15 37.79 -1.72 8.37
C GLU A 15 39.24 -1.31 8.07
N LYS A 16 40.15 -2.27 7.87
CA LYS A 16 41.56 -2.04 7.55
C LYS A 16 41.84 -1.74 6.06
N GLU A 17 40.92 -2.08 5.16
CA GLU A 17 41.12 -1.90 3.71
C GLU A 17 40.50 -0.61 3.15
N LEU A 18 39.59 0.04 3.90
CA LEU A 18 38.90 1.23 3.44
C LEU A 18 39.63 2.51 3.87
N ASN A 19 39.97 3.36 2.89
CA ASN A 19 40.54 4.69 3.12
C ASN A 19 39.44 5.67 3.59
N TRP A 20 39.05 5.56 4.86
CA TRP A 20 37.98 6.36 5.47
C TRP A 20 38.14 7.89 5.27
N PRO A 21 39.35 8.47 5.41
CA PRO A 21 39.57 9.89 5.11
C PRO A 21 39.19 10.31 3.68
N GLU A 22 39.53 9.49 2.68
CA GLU A 22 39.25 9.79 1.27
C GLU A 22 37.76 9.66 0.94
N ILE A 23 37.09 8.66 1.53
CA ILE A 23 35.64 8.49 1.42
C ILE A 23 34.92 9.69 2.04
N GLN A 24 35.37 10.18 3.20
CA GLN A 24 34.80 11.34 3.86
C GLN A 24 34.95 12.62 3.01
N ILE A 25 36.11 12.84 2.39
CA ILE A 25 36.35 13.97 1.48
C ILE A 25 35.41 13.88 0.27
N THR A 26 35.31 12.70 -0.34
CA THR A 26 34.47 12.47 -1.53
C THR A 26 33.00 12.72 -1.22
N LEU A 27 32.50 12.21 -0.09
CA LEU A 27 31.13 12.44 0.34
C LEU A 27 30.87 13.92 0.64
N THR A 28 31.81 14.61 1.30
CA THR A 28 31.69 16.04 1.62
C THR A 28 31.60 16.89 0.36
N ASN A 29 32.47 16.63 -0.61
CA ASN A 29 32.45 17.30 -1.92
C ASN A 29 31.15 17.02 -2.67
N THR A 30 30.61 15.80 -2.55
CA THR A 30 29.36 15.43 -3.20
C THR A 30 28.18 16.15 -2.55
N ALA A 31 28.06 16.17 -1.22
CA ALA A 31 26.95 16.84 -0.52
C ALA A 31 26.89 18.37 -0.75
N ASN A 32 28.03 18.98 -1.08
CA ASN A 32 28.14 20.41 -1.38
C ASN A 32 27.73 20.79 -2.81
N LYS A 33 27.41 19.81 -3.68
CA LYS A 33 26.88 20.10 -5.02
C LYS A 33 25.51 20.77 -4.92
N LYS A 34 25.32 21.87 -5.67
CA LYS A 34 24.10 22.70 -5.62
C LYS A 34 22.87 22.02 -6.23
N ASP A 35 23.07 21.09 -7.17
CA ASP A 35 21.99 20.48 -7.98
C ASP A 35 21.52 19.11 -7.46
N LEU A 36 21.75 18.82 -6.17
CA LEU A 36 21.30 17.57 -5.57
C LEU A 36 19.84 17.63 -5.16
N GLU A 37 19.07 16.62 -5.57
CA GLU A 37 17.72 16.38 -5.05
C GLU A 37 17.75 16.30 -3.52
N LYS A 38 16.77 16.94 -2.86
CA LYS A 38 16.70 17.08 -1.40
C LYS A 38 16.80 15.74 -0.65
N GLY A 39 16.16 14.69 -1.16
CA GLY A 39 16.23 13.33 -0.59
C GLY A 39 17.60 12.68 -0.73
N THR A 40 18.26 12.89 -1.87
CA THR A 40 19.61 12.37 -2.15
C THR A 40 20.65 13.05 -1.27
N LYS A 41 20.54 14.36 -1.06
CA LYS A 41 21.40 15.11 -0.14
C LYS A 41 21.29 14.59 1.30
N ALA A 42 20.07 14.38 1.80
CA ALA A 42 19.83 13.85 3.13
C ALA A 42 20.42 12.43 3.34
N ARG A 43 20.36 11.57 2.32
CA ARG A 43 20.99 10.23 2.38
C ARG A 43 22.51 10.31 2.42
N ILE A 44 23.12 11.20 1.63
CA ILE A 44 24.57 11.42 1.63
C ILE A 44 25.02 11.95 3.01
N GLU A 45 24.30 12.90 3.59
CA GLU A 45 24.57 13.43 4.94
C GLU A 45 24.43 12.34 6.02
N ALA A 46 23.43 11.46 5.92
CA ALA A 46 23.28 10.33 6.84
C ALA A 46 24.46 9.34 6.75
N VAL A 47 24.92 9.03 5.53
CA VAL A 47 26.09 8.16 5.30
C VAL A 47 27.37 8.80 5.84
N GLN A 48 27.56 10.11 5.63
CA GLN A 48 28.68 10.85 6.24
C GLN A 48 28.68 10.76 7.77
N GLN A 49 27.51 10.92 8.38
CA GLN A 49 27.36 10.87 9.83
C GLN A 49 27.69 9.48 10.39
N TYR A 50 27.26 8.43 9.69
CA TYR A 50 27.60 7.05 10.03
C TYR A 50 29.10 6.77 9.89
N ILE A 51 29.73 7.22 8.81
CA ILE A 51 31.18 7.04 8.61
C ILE A 51 31.98 7.79 9.68
N ARG A 52 31.58 9.00 10.07
CA ARG A 52 32.22 9.72 11.18
C ARG A 52 32.09 9.00 12.51
N TYR A 53 30.93 8.38 12.77
CA TYR A 53 30.74 7.53 13.95
C TYR A 53 31.72 6.36 13.97
N LEU A 54 31.96 5.72 12.82
CA LEU A 54 32.96 4.65 12.69
C LEU A 54 34.38 5.17 12.90
N ILE A 55 34.78 6.26 12.22
CA ILE A 55 36.11 6.88 12.34
C ILE A 55 36.42 7.30 13.79
N ASN A 56 35.42 7.78 14.52
CA ASN A 56 35.58 8.22 15.91
C ASN A 56 35.57 7.07 16.92
N GLY A 57 35.73 5.82 16.49
CA GLY A 57 35.75 4.66 17.39
C GLY A 57 34.40 4.44 18.07
N TYR A 58 33.31 4.53 17.29
CA TYR A 58 31.95 4.32 17.76
C TYR A 58 31.50 5.34 18.82
N GLN A 59 32.16 6.49 18.88
CA GLN A 59 31.79 7.57 19.78
C GLN A 59 30.71 8.47 19.16
N PRO A 60 29.64 8.81 19.90
CA PRO A 60 28.63 9.74 19.44
C PRO A 60 29.24 11.10 19.08
N THR A 61 28.79 11.68 17.96
CA THR A 61 29.18 13.03 17.54
C THR A 61 28.63 14.07 18.51
N LYS A 62 29.45 15.07 18.85
CA LYS A 62 29.05 16.09 19.83
C LYS A 62 27.98 17.00 19.25
N THR A 63 27.05 17.46 20.09
CA THR A 63 25.97 18.38 19.69
C THR A 63 26.51 19.66 19.02
N SER A 64 27.66 20.17 19.47
CA SER A 64 28.34 21.33 18.88
C SER A 64 28.75 21.11 17.42
N GLU A 65 29.17 19.90 17.06
CA GLU A 65 29.60 19.53 15.71
C GLU A 65 28.39 19.34 14.79
N ILE A 66 27.27 18.85 15.32
CA ILE A 66 25.99 18.75 14.59
C ILE A 66 25.47 20.16 14.24
N VAL A 67 25.56 21.10 15.17
CA VAL A 67 25.16 22.50 14.96
C VAL A 67 26.04 23.20 13.92
N GLN A 68 27.36 22.98 13.92
CA GLN A 68 28.27 23.51 12.89
C GLN A 68 27.93 23.04 11.47
N GLN A 69 27.26 21.89 11.33
CA GLN A 69 26.82 21.34 10.05
C GLN A 69 25.46 21.91 9.59
N GLY A 70 24.91 22.89 10.30
CA GLY A 70 23.60 23.45 10.00
C GLY A 70 22.42 22.54 10.37
N LEU A 71 22.67 21.44 11.07
CA LEU A 71 21.65 20.56 11.61
C LEU A 71 21.22 21.08 12.98
N SER A 72 19.99 21.57 13.05
CA SER A 72 19.38 22.05 14.29
C SER A 72 18.54 20.94 14.91
N TRP A 73 18.59 20.81 16.25
CA TRP A 73 17.60 20.04 16.98
C TRP A 73 16.22 20.67 16.79
N LYS A 74 15.33 19.99 16.06
CA LYS A 74 13.95 20.39 15.85
C LYS A 74 13.02 19.27 16.29
N GLN A 75 11.87 19.63 16.82
CA GLN A 75 10.79 18.68 17.03
C GLN A 75 10.46 18.01 15.69
N CYS A 76 10.56 16.69 15.62
CA CYS A 76 10.12 15.93 14.47
C CYS A 76 8.59 16.09 14.36
N GLN A 77 8.16 17.02 13.52
CA GLN A 77 6.77 17.08 13.07
C GLN A 77 6.59 15.92 12.08
N LYS A 78 5.47 15.18 12.15
CA LYS A 78 5.12 14.21 11.11
C LYS A 78 5.17 14.97 9.78
N GLY A 79 6.14 14.66 8.94
CA GLY A 79 6.26 15.29 7.64
C GLY A 79 4.97 15.11 6.86
N VAL A 80 4.62 16.09 6.04
CA VAL A 80 3.60 15.89 4.99
C VAL A 80 4.11 14.77 4.11
N TYR A 81 3.28 13.76 3.84
CA TYR A 81 3.60 12.77 2.80
C TYR A 81 3.87 13.56 1.52
N VAL A 82 5.12 13.57 1.06
CA VAL A 82 5.46 14.14 -0.23
C VAL A 82 4.90 13.16 -1.24
N ASP A 83 3.79 13.56 -1.83
CA ASP A 83 3.03 12.77 -2.76
C ASP A 83 3.90 12.47 -3.98
N GLY A 84 4.20 11.18 -4.19
CA GLY A 84 5.01 10.71 -5.33
C GLY A 84 4.24 10.75 -6.66
N HIS A 85 3.09 11.41 -6.72
CA HIS A 85 2.27 11.56 -7.92
C HIS A 85 3.01 12.07 -9.16
N GLU A 86 4.09 12.83 -8.97
CA GLU A 86 4.91 13.37 -10.05
C GLU A 86 6.02 12.41 -10.51
N HIS A 87 6.21 11.27 -9.85
CA HIS A 87 7.25 10.32 -10.24
C HIS A 87 6.93 9.74 -11.63
N PRO A 88 7.92 9.60 -12.53
CA PRO A 88 7.66 9.20 -13.93
C PRO A 88 6.88 7.90 -14.10
N ASP A 89 7.12 6.91 -13.24
CA ASP A 89 6.39 5.63 -13.26
C ASP A 89 4.91 5.79 -12.88
N VAL A 90 4.59 6.63 -11.89
CA VAL A 90 3.21 6.95 -11.48
C VAL A 90 2.48 7.70 -12.59
N ILE A 91 3.16 8.61 -13.29
CA ILE A 91 2.59 9.30 -14.46
C ILE A 91 2.29 8.30 -15.58
N ILE A 92 3.22 7.37 -15.87
CA ILE A 92 3.01 6.32 -16.87
C ILE A 92 1.83 5.43 -16.48
N TYR A 93 1.78 4.98 -15.23
CA TYR A 93 0.67 4.18 -14.70
C TYR A 93 -0.67 4.91 -14.85
N LYS A 94 -0.75 6.18 -14.43
CA LYS A 94 -1.97 6.99 -14.55
C LYS A 94 -2.43 7.11 -16.01
N LYS A 95 -1.50 7.31 -16.95
CA LYS A 95 -1.82 7.36 -18.39
C LYS A 95 -2.39 6.04 -18.91
N ASN A 96 -1.84 4.91 -18.48
CA ASN A 96 -2.34 3.60 -18.88
C ASN A 96 -3.72 3.34 -18.26
N PHE A 97 -3.89 3.65 -16.98
CA PHE A 97 -5.17 3.53 -16.27
C PHE A 97 -6.28 4.36 -16.96
N LEU A 98 -5.99 5.60 -17.34
CA LEU A 98 -6.97 6.44 -18.04
C LEU A 98 -7.37 5.87 -19.40
N LYS A 99 -6.41 5.28 -20.15
CA LYS A 99 -6.73 4.61 -21.42
C LYS A 99 -7.59 3.37 -21.24
N GLU A 100 -7.33 2.60 -20.19
CA GLU A 100 -8.17 1.45 -19.84
C GLU A 100 -9.59 1.90 -19.45
N LEU A 101 -9.71 2.96 -18.65
CA LEU A 101 -11.00 3.50 -18.26
C LEU A 101 -11.79 4.06 -19.46
N GLU A 102 -11.13 4.82 -20.33
CA GLU A 102 -11.69 5.32 -21.61
C GLU A 102 -12.18 4.16 -22.50
N SER A 103 -11.45 3.04 -22.52
CA SER A 103 -11.86 1.83 -23.24
C SER A 103 -13.05 1.08 -22.62
N LEU A 104 -13.51 1.48 -21.43
CA LEU A 104 -14.71 0.94 -20.80
C LEU A 104 -15.85 1.95 -20.83
N GLU A 105 -15.53 3.25 -20.89
CA GLU A 105 -16.48 4.37 -20.87
C GLU A 105 -17.52 4.30 -22.00
N TRP A 106 -17.16 3.77 -23.17
CA TRP A 106 -18.10 3.57 -24.29
C TRP A 106 -19.25 2.59 -23.98
N LEU A 107 -19.10 1.73 -22.98
CA LEU A 107 -20.12 0.81 -22.48
C LEU A 107 -20.82 1.34 -21.22
N MET A 108 -20.44 2.51 -20.73
CA MET A 108 -21.01 3.12 -19.53
C MET A 108 -22.04 4.19 -19.91
N SER A 109 -23.00 4.42 -19.00
CA SER A 109 -23.94 5.54 -19.14
C SER A 109 -23.20 6.87 -18.95
N THR A 110 -23.59 7.85 -19.74
CA THR A 110 -23.17 9.24 -19.54
C THR A 110 -24.31 10.02 -18.86
N PHE A 111 -23.95 11.01 -18.06
CA PHE A 111 -24.93 11.88 -17.40
C PHE A 111 -24.79 13.29 -17.98
N GLU A 112 -25.83 13.77 -18.66
CA GLU A 112 -25.87 15.11 -19.23
C GLU A 112 -26.36 16.12 -18.17
N SER A 113 -25.83 17.35 -18.24
CA SER A 113 -26.08 18.51 -17.34
C SER A 113 -25.29 18.57 -16.03
N ASN A 114 -25.09 19.79 -15.52
CA ASN A 114 -24.42 20.08 -14.24
C ASN A 114 -25.07 19.41 -13.02
N ASN A 115 -26.31 18.93 -13.15
CA ASN A 115 -27.06 18.30 -12.07
C ASN A 115 -27.13 16.76 -12.17
N LEU A 116 -26.51 16.15 -13.21
CA LEU A 116 -26.52 14.70 -13.43
C LEU A 116 -27.92 14.08 -13.55
N GLU A 117 -28.95 14.88 -13.86
CA GLU A 117 -30.35 14.43 -13.86
C GLU A 117 -30.73 13.60 -15.09
N SER A 118 -30.00 13.75 -16.20
CA SER A 118 -30.32 13.06 -17.46
C SER A 118 -29.29 11.98 -17.76
N ARG A 119 -29.68 10.72 -17.55
CA ARG A 119 -28.90 9.54 -17.91
C ARG A 119 -29.09 9.21 -19.39
N LYS A 120 -27.99 8.94 -20.09
CA LYS A 120 -27.95 8.48 -21.46
C LYS A 120 -27.12 7.21 -21.56
N ASP A 121 -27.80 6.10 -21.88
CA ASP A 121 -27.15 4.82 -22.11
C ASP A 121 -26.49 4.77 -23.49
N PRO A 122 -25.36 4.04 -23.61
CA PRO A 122 -24.69 3.85 -24.89
C PRO A 122 -25.48 2.91 -25.81
N GLU A 123 -25.21 3.02 -27.11
CA GLU A 123 -25.71 2.06 -28.09
C GLU A 123 -24.90 0.76 -28.00
N LEU A 124 -25.51 -0.27 -27.40
CA LEU A 124 -24.89 -1.58 -27.22
C LEU A 124 -25.13 -2.48 -28.45
N LEU A 125 -24.07 -3.15 -28.94
CA LEU A 125 -24.15 -4.17 -29.98
C LEU A 125 -24.71 -5.50 -29.43
N PHE A 126 -25.01 -6.44 -30.33
CA PHE A 126 -25.53 -7.75 -29.95
C PHE A 126 -24.56 -8.50 -29.01
N LYS A 127 -25.05 -8.86 -27.81
CA LYS A 127 -24.32 -9.47 -26.67
C LYS A 127 -23.47 -8.52 -25.82
N GLU A 128 -23.43 -7.24 -26.12
CA GLU A 128 -22.83 -6.26 -25.21
C GLU A 128 -23.77 -5.98 -24.03
N LYS A 129 -23.17 -5.64 -22.90
CA LYS A 129 -23.87 -5.38 -21.64
C LYS A 129 -23.46 -4.00 -21.14
N LEU A 130 -24.38 -3.33 -20.48
CA LEU A 130 -24.11 -2.04 -19.85
C LEU A 130 -23.07 -2.24 -18.74
N HIS A 131 -22.03 -1.41 -18.75
CA HIS A 131 -21.01 -1.36 -17.72
C HIS A 131 -21.37 -0.31 -16.67
N ILE A 132 -21.22 -0.66 -15.40
CA ILE A 132 -21.53 0.22 -14.28
C ILE A 132 -20.28 0.39 -13.43
N LEU A 133 -19.80 1.63 -13.32
CA LEU A 133 -18.69 1.97 -12.45
C LEU A 133 -19.14 1.93 -10.99
N VAL A 134 -18.43 1.12 -10.21
CA VAL A 134 -18.62 1.00 -8.77
C VAL A 134 -17.34 1.42 -8.07
N THR A 135 -17.37 2.55 -7.38
CA THR A 135 -16.21 3.11 -6.69
C THR A 135 -16.19 2.70 -5.23
N HIS A 136 -15.00 2.44 -4.69
CA HIS A 136 -14.80 2.06 -3.29
C HIS A 136 -13.92 3.05 -2.56
N ASN A 137 -14.26 3.35 -1.30
CA ASN A 137 -13.35 4.02 -0.40
C ASN A 137 -13.58 3.65 1.06
N GLU A 138 -12.57 3.93 1.87
CA GLU A 138 -12.53 3.73 3.32
C GLU A 138 -12.32 5.07 4.03
N SER A 139 -13.02 5.29 5.13
CA SER A 139 -12.85 6.47 5.98
C SER A 139 -12.87 6.09 7.45
N ILE A 140 -12.07 6.77 8.27
CA ILE A 140 -12.07 6.59 9.72
C ILE A 140 -12.45 7.91 10.37
N PHE A 141 -13.48 7.87 11.20
CA PHE A 141 -13.94 8.99 12.01
C PHE A 141 -13.56 8.75 13.46
N TYR A 142 -12.88 9.68 14.09
CA TYR A 142 -12.49 9.52 15.49
C TYR A 142 -13.45 10.24 16.43
N ALA A 143 -13.70 9.63 17.60
CA ALA A 143 -14.61 10.15 18.61
C ALA A 143 -14.22 11.56 19.08
N TYR A 144 -12.93 11.92 19.01
CA TYR A 144 -12.40 13.23 19.38
C TYR A 144 -11.99 14.07 18.18
N ASP A 145 -12.50 13.78 16.97
CA ASP A 145 -12.39 14.67 15.81
C ASP A 145 -13.23 15.93 16.06
N ALA A 146 -12.65 16.85 16.82
CA ALA A 146 -13.22 18.17 17.08
C ALA A 146 -12.62 19.21 16.12
N PRO A 147 -13.36 20.29 15.81
CA PRO A 147 -12.80 21.42 15.07
C PRO A 147 -11.52 21.93 15.73
N LYS A 148 -10.47 22.14 14.93
CA LYS A 148 -9.17 22.65 15.39
C LYS A 148 -9.25 24.10 15.90
N PHE A 149 -10.28 24.83 15.48
CA PHE A 149 -10.54 26.20 15.87
C PHE A 149 -11.94 26.30 16.45
N GLN A 150 -12.05 26.93 17.61
CA GLN A 150 -13.31 27.11 18.33
C GLN A 150 -13.35 28.52 18.90
N TRP A 151 -14.53 29.14 18.89
CA TRP A 151 -14.75 30.40 19.57
C TRP A 151 -14.82 30.13 21.07
N VAL A 152 -13.90 30.74 21.81
CA VAL A 152 -13.82 30.62 23.26
C VAL A 152 -13.94 32.03 23.86
N GLU A 153 -14.69 32.15 24.95
CA GLU A 153 -14.79 33.41 25.69
C GLU A 153 -13.41 33.86 26.19
N ASN A 154 -13.20 35.17 26.25
CA ASN A 154 -11.93 35.75 26.65
C ASN A 154 -11.54 35.28 28.07
N GLY A 155 -10.34 34.70 28.20
CA GLY A 155 -9.83 34.14 29.46
C GLY A 155 -10.28 32.70 29.76
N LYS A 156 -11.10 32.06 28.92
CA LYS A 156 -11.45 30.63 29.06
C LYS A 156 -10.65 29.77 28.07
N GLN A 157 -10.14 28.64 28.55
CA GLN A 157 -9.55 27.59 27.72
C GLN A 157 -10.44 26.36 27.75
N GLN A 158 -10.86 25.88 26.57
CA GLN A 158 -11.50 24.57 26.47
C GLN A 158 -10.43 23.48 26.38
N PHE A 159 -10.54 22.47 27.24
CA PHE A 159 -9.67 21.30 27.20
C PHE A 159 -10.19 20.28 26.20
N GLN A 160 -9.38 19.95 25.20
CA GLN A 160 -9.64 18.81 24.34
C GLN A 160 -9.19 17.52 25.04
N LYS A 161 -9.95 16.45 24.87
CA LYS A 161 -9.54 15.12 25.33
C LYS A 161 -8.25 14.73 24.60
N LYS A 162 -7.31 14.13 25.32
CA LYS A 162 -6.02 13.72 24.77
C LYS A 162 -6.20 12.51 23.84
N GLY A 163 -5.55 12.55 22.68
CA GLY A 163 -5.60 11.49 21.67
C GLY A 163 -6.81 11.62 20.74
N GLN A 164 -6.99 10.64 19.85
CA GLN A 164 -8.10 10.63 18.88
C GLN A 164 -9.38 9.98 19.46
N GLY A 165 -9.26 9.23 20.56
CA GLY A 165 -10.37 8.43 21.07
C GLY A 165 -10.61 7.18 20.20
N LYS A 166 -11.79 6.59 20.29
CA LYS A 166 -12.17 5.44 19.46
C LYS A 166 -12.36 5.88 18.00
N GLY A 167 -11.86 5.09 17.07
CA GLY A 167 -12.12 5.24 15.64
C GLY A 167 -13.37 4.48 15.22
N TYR A 168 -14.09 5.02 14.25
CA TYR A 168 -15.22 4.43 13.58
C TYR A 168 -14.87 4.35 12.10
N HIS A 169 -14.45 3.17 11.67
CA HIS A 169 -14.06 2.88 10.31
C HIS A 169 -15.31 2.53 9.50
N VAL A 170 -15.45 3.15 8.34
CA VAL A 170 -16.52 2.90 7.37
C VAL A 170 -15.90 2.50 6.03
N SER A 171 -16.32 1.37 5.49
CA SER A 171 -16.00 0.92 4.13
C SER A 171 -17.30 0.90 3.30
N HIS A 172 -17.29 1.55 2.14
CA HIS A 172 -18.50 1.67 1.32
C HIS A 172 -18.21 1.62 -0.18
N PHE A 173 -19.21 1.18 -0.95
CA PHE A 173 -19.19 1.18 -2.41
C PHE A 173 -20.31 2.07 -2.95
N LEU A 174 -19.95 2.95 -3.88
CA LEU A 174 -20.86 3.88 -4.50
C LEU A 174 -20.97 3.61 -6.00
N THR A 175 -22.14 3.88 -6.56
CA THR A 175 -22.40 3.80 -7.99
C THR A 175 -22.98 5.12 -8.46
N GLU A 176 -22.71 5.51 -9.69
CA GLU A 176 -23.28 6.74 -10.27
C GLU A 176 -24.80 6.63 -10.50
N MET A 177 -25.35 5.42 -10.43
CA MET A 177 -26.73 5.10 -10.80
C MET A 177 -27.72 5.25 -9.65
N ILE A 178 -27.34 4.76 -8.47
CA ILE A 178 -28.19 4.74 -7.27
C ILE A 178 -27.50 5.35 -6.06
N GLU A 179 -26.35 6.02 -6.26
CA GLU A 179 -25.44 6.58 -5.26
C GLU A 179 -24.90 5.49 -4.32
N GLN A 180 -25.75 4.97 -3.43
CA GLN A 180 -25.44 3.88 -2.52
C GLN A 180 -26.01 2.56 -3.07
N LEU A 181 -25.17 1.54 -3.18
CA LEU A 181 -25.61 0.21 -3.56
C LEU A 181 -26.40 -0.41 -2.39
N GLN A 182 -27.72 -0.26 -2.44
CA GLN A 182 -28.66 -0.71 -1.43
C GLN A 182 -29.94 -1.22 -2.09
N LEU A 183 -30.59 -2.19 -1.45
CA LEU A 183 -31.90 -2.68 -1.87
C LEU A 183 -32.99 -1.70 -1.43
N THR A 184 -33.95 -1.45 -2.31
CA THR A 184 -35.20 -0.78 -1.96
C THR A 184 -36.01 -1.62 -0.95
N PRO A 185 -36.93 -1.03 -0.19
CA PRO A 185 -37.80 -1.79 0.72
C PRO A 185 -38.57 -2.93 0.03
N GLU A 186 -38.92 -2.75 -1.24
CA GLU A 186 -39.59 -3.74 -2.08
C GLU A 186 -38.63 -4.88 -2.47
N GLU A 187 -37.44 -4.56 -2.99
CA GLU A 187 -36.42 -5.55 -3.34
C GLU A 187 -35.94 -6.32 -2.11
N GLN A 188 -35.85 -5.69 -0.94
CA GLN A 188 -35.48 -6.35 0.30
C GLN A 188 -36.47 -7.45 0.71
N LYS A 189 -37.76 -7.30 0.37
CA LYS A 189 -38.77 -8.35 0.59
C LYS A 189 -38.55 -9.54 -0.35
N GLN A 190 -38.09 -9.29 -1.57
CA GLN A 190 -37.75 -10.32 -2.56
C GLN A 190 -36.43 -11.03 -2.22
N TYR A 191 -35.42 -10.27 -1.81
CA TYR A 191 -34.07 -10.74 -1.48
C TYR A 191 -33.81 -10.74 0.02
N LEU A 192 -34.65 -11.44 0.79
CA LEU A 192 -34.60 -11.44 2.26
C LEU A 192 -33.25 -11.91 2.83
N HIS A 193 -32.52 -12.75 2.08
CA HIS A 193 -31.23 -13.29 2.46
C HIS A 193 -30.06 -12.32 2.19
N LEU A 194 -30.27 -11.27 1.39
CA LEU A 194 -29.25 -10.29 1.07
C LEU A 194 -29.20 -9.17 2.11
N PRO A 195 -28.01 -8.63 2.40
CA PRO A 195 -27.89 -7.48 3.27
C PRO A 195 -28.52 -6.25 2.62
N LYS A 196 -29.03 -5.33 3.45
CA LYS A 196 -29.66 -4.11 2.95
C LYS A 196 -28.70 -3.18 2.20
N THR A 197 -27.45 -3.14 2.64
CA THR A 197 -26.41 -2.26 2.11
C THR A 197 -25.09 -2.99 2.06
N VAL A 198 -24.26 -2.60 1.10
CA VAL A 198 -22.86 -3.02 0.99
C VAL A 198 -21.96 -2.41 2.07
N ARG A 199 -22.43 -1.40 2.82
CA ARG A 199 -21.65 -0.74 3.87
C ARG A 199 -21.15 -1.72 4.94
N GLU A 200 -19.93 -1.51 5.39
CA GLU A 200 -19.39 -2.11 6.60
C GLU A 200 -18.88 -1.03 7.56
N ASP A 201 -19.19 -1.23 8.84
CA ASP A 201 -18.79 -0.35 9.92
C ASP A 201 -18.00 -1.14 10.97
N LEU A 202 -16.90 -0.56 11.45
CA LEU A 202 -16.02 -1.19 12.44
C LEU A 202 -15.58 -0.15 13.48
N VAL A 203 -15.81 -0.42 14.76
CA VAL A 203 -15.26 0.38 15.85
C VAL A 203 -13.84 -0.11 16.17
N SER A 204 -12.88 0.81 16.27
CA SER A 204 -11.44 0.58 16.52
C SER A 204 -10.94 1.41 17.73
N GLY A 205 -10.00 0.88 18.53
CA GLY A 205 -9.75 1.42 19.88
C GLY A 205 -8.98 0.54 20.88
N THR A 206 -8.64 1.14 22.03
CA THR A 206 -7.41 0.90 22.81
C THR A 206 -7.29 -0.42 23.58
N SER A 207 -8.26 -1.33 23.57
CA SER A 207 -8.21 -2.46 24.51
C SER A 207 -8.78 -3.81 24.09
N ASN A 208 -8.98 -4.09 22.78
CA ASN A 208 -9.09 -5.45 22.18
C ASN A 208 -9.65 -5.38 20.75
N GLU A 209 -9.19 -4.46 19.90
CA GLU A 209 -9.95 -4.09 18.70
C GLU A 209 -9.31 -4.57 17.38
N GLU A 210 -10.20 -5.12 16.55
CA GLU A 210 -9.96 -5.59 15.19
C GLU A 210 -9.70 -4.38 14.28
N TRP A 211 -8.70 -4.47 13.41
CA TRP A 211 -8.47 -3.46 12.38
C TRP A 211 -9.20 -3.85 11.11
N TRP A 212 -9.54 -2.83 10.30
CA TRP A 212 -9.96 -3.10 8.93
C TRP A 212 -8.78 -3.73 8.17
N ASN A 213 -9.04 -4.85 7.53
CA ASN A 213 -8.05 -5.62 6.81
C ASN A 213 -8.63 -6.13 5.49
N ILE A 214 -7.76 -6.62 4.63
CA ILE A 214 -8.15 -7.10 3.31
C ILE A 214 -9.03 -8.35 3.37
N GLU A 215 -8.94 -9.17 4.42
CA GLU A 215 -9.85 -10.30 4.61
C GLU A 215 -11.29 -9.81 4.77
N LYS A 216 -11.49 -8.74 5.56
CA LYS A 216 -12.80 -8.08 5.72
C LYS A 216 -13.27 -7.44 4.41
N LEU A 217 -12.38 -6.80 3.65
CA LEU A 217 -12.74 -6.25 2.34
C LEU A 217 -13.15 -7.36 1.35
N VAL A 218 -12.39 -8.45 1.26
CA VAL A 218 -12.73 -9.60 0.41
C VAL A 218 -14.07 -10.20 0.83
N LYS A 219 -14.32 -10.31 2.14
CA LYS A 219 -15.61 -10.75 2.68
C LYS A 219 -16.74 -9.81 2.28
N GLN A 220 -16.57 -8.50 2.45
CA GLN A 220 -17.53 -7.49 2.03
C GLN A 220 -17.84 -7.57 0.53
N VAL A 221 -16.81 -7.76 -0.31
CA VAL A 221 -16.97 -7.89 -1.77
C VAL A 221 -17.77 -9.15 -2.12
N LYS A 222 -17.41 -10.30 -1.55
CA LYS A 222 -18.04 -11.58 -1.87
C LYS A 222 -19.45 -11.73 -1.31
N GLU A 223 -19.66 -11.32 -0.06
CA GLU A 223 -20.91 -11.57 0.67
C GLU A 223 -21.92 -10.43 0.51
N LYS A 224 -21.47 -9.22 0.18
CA LYS A 224 -22.35 -8.05 0.04
C LYS A 224 -22.32 -7.47 -1.36
N LEU A 225 -21.17 -7.03 -1.85
CA LEU A 225 -21.08 -6.27 -3.10
C LEU A 225 -21.62 -7.04 -4.31
N ILE A 226 -21.06 -8.22 -4.59
CA ILE A 226 -21.42 -9.02 -5.77
C ILE A 226 -22.92 -9.38 -5.72
N PRO A 227 -23.46 -9.96 -4.63
CA PRO A 227 -24.87 -10.31 -4.58
C PRO A 227 -25.82 -9.11 -4.72
N LEU A 228 -25.49 -7.96 -4.10
CA LEU A 228 -26.33 -6.77 -4.23
C LEU A 228 -26.26 -6.19 -5.64
N PHE A 229 -25.09 -6.20 -6.26
CA PHE A 229 -24.93 -5.73 -7.63
C PHE A 229 -25.76 -6.57 -8.60
N GLU A 230 -25.68 -7.90 -8.51
CA GLU A 230 -26.45 -8.82 -9.35
C GLU A 230 -27.97 -8.64 -9.17
N ALA A 231 -28.42 -8.35 -7.94
CA ALA A 231 -29.83 -8.10 -7.64
C ALA A 231 -30.34 -6.75 -8.16
N THR A 232 -29.53 -5.68 -8.04
CA THR A 232 -29.92 -4.30 -8.39
C THR A 232 -29.68 -3.96 -9.87
N HIS A 233 -28.72 -4.63 -10.51
CA HIS A 233 -28.31 -4.37 -11.89
C HIS A 233 -28.24 -5.68 -12.70
N PRO A 234 -29.38 -6.36 -12.89
CA PRO A 234 -29.42 -7.58 -13.69
C PRO A 234 -28.93 -7.30 -15.11
N GLU A 235 -28.25 -8.28 -15.72
CA GLU A 235 -27.68 -8.18 -17.06
C GLU A 235 -26.62 -7.07 -17.28
N CYS A 236 -26.16 -6.40 -16.22
CA CYS A 236 -25.07 -5.43 -16.29
C CYS A 236 -23.72 -6.05 -15.89
N ILE A 237 -22.63 -5.36 -16.22
CA ILE A 237 -21.27 -5.73 -15.80
C ILE A 237 -20.77 -4.69 -14.79
N MET A 238 -20.29 -5.17 -13.64
CA MET A 238 -19.66 -4.33 -12.63
C MET A 238 -18.22 -4.00 -13.03
N VAL A 239 -17.90 -2.71 -13.10
CA VAL A 239 -16.52 -2.21 -13.19
C VAL A 239 -16.15 -1.66 -11.82
N ALA A 240 -15.47 -2.46 -11.01
CA ALA A 240 -15.10 -2.07 -9.65
C ALA A 240 -13.78 -1.28 -9.63
N CYS A 241 -13.82 -0.05 -9.13
CA CYS A 241 -12.67 0.85 -8.99
C CYS A 241 -12.26 1.00 -7.53
N PHE A 242 -11.02 0.61 -7.23
CA PHE A 242 -10.41 0.68 -5.92
C PHE A 242 -9.25 1.68 -5.91
N ASN A 243 -8.94 2.24 -4.75
CA ASN A 243 -7.69 2.97 -4.57
C ASN A 243 -6.50 2.01 -4.47
N ASN A 244 -5.27 2.52 -4.68
CA ASN A 244 -4.04 1.74 -4.64
C ASN A 244 -3.45 1.61 -3.22
N THR A 245 -4.30 1.59 -2.18
CA THR A 245 -3.81 1.38 -0.82
C THR A 245 -3.09 0.03 -0.72
N THR A 246 -2.08 -0.06 0.14
CA THR A 246 -1.24 -1.26 0.26
C THR A 246 -2.02 -2.49 0.70
N SER A 247 -3.13 -2.32 1.44
CA SER A 247 -4.01 -3.42 1.82
C SER A 247 -4.69 -4.08 0.63
N HIS A 248 -5.02 -3.32 -0.43
CA HIS A 248 -5.65 -3.86 -1.65
C HIS A 248 -4.68 -4.69 -2.51
N ASN A 249 -3.38 -4.44 -2.36
CA ASN A 249 -2.31 -5.16 -3.06
C ASN A 249 -1.83 -6.41 -2.29
N LYS A 250 -2.64 -6.97 -1.39
CA LYS A 250 -2.27 -8.20 -0.68
C LYS A 250 -2.23 -9.37 -1.67
N TYR A 251 -1.07 -10.00 -1.76
CA TYR A 251 -0.91 -11.27 -2.45
C TYR A 251 -1.75 -12.37 -1.80
N ALA A 252 -2.21 -13.33 -2.60
CA ALA A 252 -2.81 -14.56 -2.06
C ALA A 252 -1.85 -15.23 -1.05
N GLU A 253 -2.42 -15.94 -0.07
CA GLU A 253 -1.62 -16.56 1.01
C GLU A 253 -0.56 -17.51 0.47
N ASP A 254 -0.86 -18.18 -0.64
CA ASP A 254 -0.01 -19.14 -1.34
C ASP A 254 0.77 -18.56 -2.52
N ALA A 255 0.71 -17.24 -2.75
CA ALA A 255 1.35 -16.62 -3.90
C ALA A 255 2.88 -16.71 -3.81
N LEU A 256 3.52 -16.79 -4.99
CA LEU A 256 4.98 -16.70 -5.06
C LEU A 256 5.45 -15.32 -4.59
N ARG A 257 6.13 -15.30 -3.45
CA ARG A 257 6.67 -14.09 -2.84
C ARG A 257 8.13 -14.32 -2.48
N ALA A 258 9.04 -13.84 -3.34
CA ALA A 258 10.47 -14.04 -3.19
C ALA A 258 11.00 -13.59 -1.81
N ASN A 259 10.39 -12.57 -1.21
CA ASN A 259 10.78 -12.03 0.10
C ASN A 259 10.46 -12.93 1.30
N VAL A 260 9.56 -13.91 1.15
CA VAL A 260 9.21 -14.90 2.20
C VAL A 260 9.69 -16.31 1.83
N MET A 261 10.28 -16.48 0.65
CA MET A 261 10.93 -17.73 0.27
C MET A 261 12.24 -17.89 1.04
N ASN A 262 12.50 -19.12 1.47
CA ASN A 262 13.73 -19.41 2.19
C ASN A 262 14.90 -19.56 1.22
N LEU A 263 16.04 -19.02 1.62
CA LEU A 263 17.32 -19.18 0.93
C LEU A 263 17.92 -20.58 1.16
N LYS A 264 17.55 -21.23 2.27
CA LYS A 264 18.01 -22.55 2.70
C LYS A 264 16.82 -23.41 3.13
N SER A 265 16.99 -24.72 3.16
CA SER A 265 15.95 -25.67 3.55
C SER A 265 15.40 -25.38 4.94
N GLY A 266 14.09 -25.14 5.02
CA GLY A 266 13.37 -24.95 6.29
C GLY A 266 12.34 -23.82 6.20
N GLY A 267 11.09 -24.12 6.54
CA GLY A 267 9.99 -23.15 6.56
C GLY A 267 8.63 -23.79 6.26
N SER A 268 7.55 -23.16 6.72
CA SER A 268 6.18 -23.64 6.58
C SER A 268 5.38 -22.94 5.47
N TYR A 269 5.98 -21.98 4.77
CA TYR A 269 5.29 -21.18 3.75
C TYR A 269 4.96 -22.04 2.53
N LYS A 270 3.67 -22.29 2.31
CA LYS A 270 3.19 -23.06 1.16
C LYS A 270 3.06 -22.13 -0.05
N ILE A 271 3.72 -22.50 -1.14
CA ILE A 271 3.69 -21.75 -2.39
C ILE A 271 2.96 -22.60 -3.42
N ARG A 272 1.98 -22.03 -4.11
CA ARG A 272 1.30 -22.72 -5.22
C ARG A 272 2.21 -22.86 -6.42
N ASP A 273 1.94 -23.86 -7.24
CA ASP A 273 2.59 -24.02 -8.53
C ASP A 273 2.29 -22.81 -9.43
N ILE A 274 3.27 -22.45 -10.25
CA ILE A 274 3.20 -21.26 -11.09
C ILE A 274 3.41 -21.62 -12.56
N ILE A 275 3.16 -20.66 -13.44
CA ILE A 275 3.58 -20.72 -14.83
C ILE A 275 4.77 -19.77 -14.98
N PHE A 276 5.94 -20.30 -15.34
CA PHE A 276 7.15 -19.52 -15.60
C PHE A 276 7.49 -19.62 -17.09
N ASN A 277 7.51 -18.48 -17.80
CA ASN A 277 7.73 -18.42 -19.24
C ASN A 277 6.83 -19.37 -20.06
N GLY A 278 5.55 -19.48 -19.66
CA GLY A 278 4.57 -20.36 -20.31
C GLY A 278 4.70 -21.84 -19.97
N GLN A 279 5.65 -22.23 -19.10
CA GLN A 279 5.81 -23.62 -18.65
C GLN A 279 5.35 -23.79 -17.20
N PRO A 280 4.65 -24.89 -16.86
CA PRO A 280 4.32 -25.21 -15.48
C PRO A 280 5.60 -25.39 -14.65
N GLN A 281 5.63 -24.77 -13.48
CA GLN A 281 6.73 -24.85 -12.52
C GLN A 281 6.16 -25.26 -11.17
N THR A 282 6.50 -26.47 -10.74
CA THR A 282 6.12 -26.98 -9.42
C THR A 282 6.95 -26.28 -8.34
N MET A 283 6.27 -25.73 -7.34
CA MET A 283 6.87 -24.95 -6.24
C MET A 283 7.01 -25.75 -4.95
N THR A 284 6.57 -27.01 -4.96
CA THR A 284 6.71 -27.96 -3.86
C THR A 284 7.59 -29.15 -4.26
N LEU A 285 8.28 -29.72 -3.28
CA LEU A 285 9.03 -30.96 -3.43
C LEU A 285 8.09 -32.16 -3.26
N PRO A 286 8.48 -33.38 -3.71
CA PRO A 286 7.66 -34.58 -3.54
C PRO A 286 7.27 -34.90 -2.08
N ASP A 287 8.04 -34.42 -1.11
CA ASP A 287 7.76 -34.55 0.32
C ASP A 287 6.88 -33.41 0.89
N SER A 288 6.23 -32.65 0.02
CA SER A 288 5.34 -31.51 0.34
C SER A 288 6.03 -30.30 0.99
N ARG A 289 7.37 -30.25 1.03
CA ARG A 289 8.10 -29.05 1.46
C ARG A 289 8.15 -28.01 0.34
N PRO A 290 8.10 -26.70 0.64
CA PRO A 290 8.27 -25.66 -0.38
C PRO A 290 9.69 -25.67 -0.95
N LYS A 291 9.83 -25.44 -2.26
CA LYS A 291 11.13 -25.26 -2.90
C LYS A 291 11.82 -23.99 -2.41
N GLU A 292 13.14 -24.07 -2.27
CA GLU A 292 13.99 -22.92 -1.95
C GLU A 292 14.15 -22.01 -3.15
N ILE A 293 14.36 -20.71 -2.90
CA ILE A 293 14.59 -19.75 -3.98
C ILE A 293 15.81 -20.13 -4.82
N LYS A 294 16.85 -20.68 -4.18
CA LYS A 294 18.05 -21.15 -4.87
C LYS A 294 17.75 -22.30 -5.84
N MET A 295 16.98 -23.30 -5.41
CA MET A 295 16.62 -24.43 -6.27
C MET A 295 15.85 -23.98 -7.52
N VAL A 296 14.86 -23.11 -7.33
CA VAL A 296 14.06 -22.57 -8.45
C VAL A 296 14.95 -21.79 -9.41
N LEU A 297 15.87 -20.97 -8.89
CA LEU A 297 16.80 -20.21 -9.73
C LEU A 297 17.84 -21.10 -10.43
N GLU A 298 18.28 -22.20 -9.82
CA GLU A 298 19.17 -23.18 -10.44
C GLU A 298 18.45 -23.96 -11.56
N GLU A 299 17.19 -24.38 -11.36
CA GLU A 299 16.34 -25.02 -12.38
C GLU A 299 16.21 -24.14 -13.64
N HIS A 300 16.12 -22.82 -13.45
CA HIS A 300 16.05 -21.86 -14.56
C HIS A 300 17.41 -21.31 -15.03
N LYS A 301 18.54 -21.82 -14.51
CA LYS A 301 19.90 -21.34 -14.85
C LYS A 301 20.13 -19.85 -14.57
N LEU A 302 19.42 -19.30 -13.59
CA LEU A 302 19.51 -17.91 -13.14
C LEU A 302 20.39 -17.73 -11.90
N TRP A 303 20.73 -18.82 -11.22
CA TRP A 303 21.64 -18.79 -10.07
C TRP A 303 23.09 -18.63 -10.53
N LYS A 304 23.69 -17.46 -10.26
CA LYS A 304 25.12 -17.23 -10.48
C LYS A 304 25.90 -17.88 -9.33
N LYS A 305 26.83 -18.77 -9.68
CA LYS A 305 27.77 -19.39 -8.73
C LYS A 305 28.83 -18.40 -8.28
#